data_AF-A0A259E3A1-F1
#
_entry.id   AF-A0A259E3A1-F1
#
_cell.length_a   1.000
_cell.length_b   1.000
_cell.length_c   1.000
_cell.angle_alpha   90.00
_cell.angle_beta   90.00
_cell.angle_gamma   90.00
#
_symmetry.space_group_name_H-M   'P 1'
#
loop_
_entity.id
_entity.type
_entity.pdbx_description
1 polymer ?
#
loop_
_entity_poly.entity_id
_entity_poly.type
_entity_poly.pdbx_seq_one_letter_code
_entity_poly.pdbx_strand_id
1 'polypeptide(L)'
;WLAISHMVPLERAVDPNQMYLIAYEYVFPHYEWAVAATVLFVVISQLKINVTNAYAGSLAWSNFFARLTHSHPGRVVWVVFNILIALMLMELDLFQALGRVLGLYSNVAVAWMMVVVADLVINKPLGLSPPGIEFRRAYLYDINPVGVGAMGIASGLSVATYVGLFGDTLQPFAIFIALGAALVSSPLIAWLTRGRYYIARPVEPIAGTSATHSCCICGKDYEADDLAHCPAYQDHICSLCCSLDARCHDLCKPHARLGEQWALLLERFLPAQARPFLDAGLGHYLLLMAGVVPLLVLLMGLLYYQEVLALTDETAALLPALQQSYQRAFAALLLVSGVVAWWLVLTHKSRQVA
;
A
#
# COMPACT_ATOMS: atom_id res chain seq x y z
N TRP A 1 24.00 11.18 25.07
CA TRP A 1 25.07 11.27 26.08
C TRP A 1 26.30 12.00 25.52
N LEU A 2 26.90 11.55 24.41
CA LEU A 2 28.12 12.15 23.81
C LEU A 2 28.03 13.66 23.50
N ALA A 3 26.99 14.14 22.82
CA ALA A 3 26.85 15.57 22.51
C ALA A 3 26.55 16.43 23.75
N ILE A 4 25.84 15.85 24.72
CA ILE A 4 25.48 16.51 25.98
C ILE A 4 26.70 16.67 26.89
N SER A 5 27.63 15.70 26.89
CA SER A 5 28.91 15.79 27.62
C SER A 5 29.86 16.86 27.06
N HIS A 6 29.65 17.31 25.82
CA HIS A 6 30.42 18.37 25.15
C HIS A 6 29.73 19.74 25.16
N MET A 7 28.78 19.95 26.09
CA MET A 7 28.06 21.21 26.26
C MET A 7 27.27 21.69 25.01
N VAL A 8 26.93 20.80 24.08
CA VAL A 8 25.97 21.13 23.02
C VAL A 8 24.59 21.34 23.66
N PRO A 9 23.88 22.45 23.35
CA PRO A 9 22.51 22.67 23.81
C PRO A 9 21.63 21.45 23.53
N LEU A 10 20.75 21.07 24.46
CA LEU A 10 19.97 19.83 24.37
C LEU A 10 19.17 19.72 23.05
N GLU A 11 18.73 20.86 22.53
CA GLU A 11 18.02 21.00 21.26
C GLU A 11 18.87 20.64 20.03
N ARG A 12 20.18 20.90 20.06
CA ARG A 12 21.14 20.56 19.00
C ARG A 12 21.84 19.23 19.24
N ALA A 13 21.81 18.71 20.47
CA ALA A 13 22.42 17.43 20.83
C ALA A 13 21.73 16.22 20.16
N VAL A 14 20.53 16.40 19.62
CA VAL A 14 19.78 15.40 18.84
C VAL A 14 20.15 15.44 17.35
N ASP A 15 20.80 16.50 16.86
CA ASP A 15 21.22 16.60 15.46
C ASP A 15 22.39 15.62 15.21
N PRO A 16 22.20 14.59 14.35
CA PRO A 16 23.25 13.63 14.04
C PRO A 16 24.53 14.29 13.52
N ASN A 17 24.42 15.43 12.81
CA ASN A 17 25.58 16.13 12.29
C ASN A 17 26.53 16.59 13.41
N GLN A 18 25.96 17.09 14.51
CA GLN A 18 26.73 17.51 15.70
C GLN A 18 27.33 16.30 16.41
N MET A 19 26.59 15.19 16.48
CA MET A 19 27.09 13.95 17.08
C MET A 19 28.30 13.38 16.30
N TYR A 20 28.24 13.38 14.97
CA TYR A 20 29.34 12.90 14.12
C TYR A 20 30.52 13.87 14.12
N LEU A 21 30.30 15.19 14.14
CA LEU A 21 31.38 16.18 14.24
C LEU A 21 32.21 15.96 15.50
N ILE A 22 31.55 15.84 16.65
CA ILE A 22 32.20 15.54 17.93
C ILE A 22 32.94 14.21 17.89
N ALA A 23 32.36 13.19 17.26
CA ALA A 23 33.03 11.90 17.10
C ALA A 23 34.31 12.01 16.24
N TYR A 24 34.29 12.80 15.17
CA TYR A 24 35.45 13.01 14.30
C TYR A 24 36.52 13.92 14.91
N GLU A 25 36.17 14.83 15.83
CA GLU A 25 37.14 15.59 16.62
C GLU A 25 38.03 14.72 17.51
N TYR A 26 37.55 13.54 17.94
CA TYR A 26 38.39 12.57 18.63
C TYR A 26 39.39 11.85 17.72
N VAL A 27 39.16 11.86 16.41
CA VAL A 27 39.96 11.14 15.41
C VAL A 27 40.95 12.09 14.73
N PHE A 28 40.54 13.32 14.43
CA PHE A 28 41.36 14.30 13.71
C PHE A 28 41.90 15.38 14.65
N PRO A 29 43.20 15.69 14.59
CA PRO A 29 43.81 16.72 15.44
C PRO A 29 43.44 18.15 15.05
N HIS A 30 42.90 18.38 13.85
CA HIS A 30 42.45 19.69 13.39
C HIS A 30 40.95 19.68 13.11
N TYR A 31 40.24 20.68 13.64
CA TYR A 31 38.81 20.86 13.51
C TYR A 31 38.34 20.89 12.04
N GLU A 32 39.11 21.50 11.14
CA GLU A 32 38.77 21.55 9.70
C GLU A 32 38.64 20.17 9.07
N TRP A 33 39.48 19.20 9.46
CA TRP A 33 39.40 17.82 8.97
C TRP A 33 38.21 17.06 9.57
N ALA A 34 37.85 17.34 10.82
CA ALA A 34 36.65 16.78 11.44
C ALA A 34 35.37 17.30 10.75
N VAL A 35 35.31 18.60 10.44
CA VAL A 35 34.21 19.19 9.65
C VAL A 35 34.15 18.58 8.26
N ALA A 36 35.27 18.50 7.54
CA ALA A 36 35.31 17.92 6.19
C ALA A 36 34.85 16.45 6.18
N ALA A 37 35.30 15.65 7.14
CA ALA A 37 34.87 14.27 7.30
C ALA A 37 33.37 14.15 7.60
N THR A 38 32.84 15.03 8.46
CA THR A 38 31.41 15.08 8.79
C THR A 38 30.58 15.45 7.56
N VAL A 39 30.97 16.50 6.83
CA VAL A 39 30.28 16.93 5.60
C VAL A 39 30.28 15.80 4.57
N LEU A 40 31.43 15.15 4.35
CA LEU A 40 31.54 14.02 3.42
C LEU A 40 30.62 12.86 3.84
N PHE A 41 30.62 12.50 5.12
CA PHE A 41 29.77 11.44 5.65
C PHE A 41 28.28 11.75 5.47
N VAL A 42 27.86 12.98 5.76
CA VAL A 42 26.48 13.45 5.60
C VAL A 42 26.09 13.44 4.13
N VAL A 43 26.93 13.97 3.23
CA VAL A 43 26.66 13.99 1.78
C VAL A 43 26.50 12.57 1.24
N ILE A 44 27.41 11.64 1.58
CA ILE A 44 27.32 10.24 1.15
C ILE A 44 26.05 9.58 1.68
N SER A 45 25.74 9.78 2.96
CA SER A 45 24.57 9.21 3.61
C SER A 45 23.28 9.71 2.97
N GLN A 46 23.15 11.03 2.78
CA GLN A 46 21.97 11.64 2.17
C GLN A 46 21.83 11.24 0.69
N LEU A 47 22.93 11.19 -0.06
CA LEU A 47 22.91 10.71 -1.45
C LEU A 47 22.38 9.26 -1.50
N LYS A 48 22.89 8.37 -0.64
CA LYS A 48 22.47 6.96 -0.62
C LYS A 48 20.98 6.81 -0.28
N ILE A 49 20.50 7.54 0.73
CA ILE A 49 19.10 7.54 1.15
C ILE A 49 18.21 8.07 0.01
N ASN A 50 18.55 9.23 -0.56
CA ASN A 50 17.76 9.85 -1.61
C ASN A 50 17.73 9.02 -2.90
N VAL A 51 18.85 8.42 -3.31
CA VAL A 51 18.89 7.51 -4.46
C VAL A 51 18.02 6.28 -4.23
N THR A 52 18.05 5.71 -3.03
CA THR A 52 17.24 4.54 -2.67
C THR A 52 15.74 4.89 -2.67
N ASN A 53 15.37 6.04 -2.11
CA ASN A 53 13.98 6.54 -2.11
C ASN A 53 13.48 6.84 -3.53
N ALA A 54 14.31 7.47 -4.38
CA ALA A 54 13.98 7.74 -5.77
C ALA A 54 13.80 6.44 -6.57
N TYR A 55 14.69 5.46 -6.37
CA TYR A 55 14.59 4.16 -7.01
C TYR A 55 13.33 3.41 -6.59
N ALA A 56 13.10 3.26 -5.29
CA ALA A 56 11.93 2.56 -4.75
C ALA A 56 10.61 3.22 -5.17
N GLY A 57 10.54 4.56 -5.10
CA GLY A 57 9.38 5.33 -5.55
C GLY A 57 9.09 5.13 -7.05
N SER A 58 10.13 5.18 -7.89
CA SER A 58 9.96 4.96 -9.34
C SER A 58 9.40 3.57 -9.68
N LEU A 59 9.81 2.54 -8.95
CA LEU A 59 9.31 1.17 -9.13
C LEU A 59 7.86 1.03 -8.64
N ALA A 60 7.52 1.67 -7.52
CA ALA A 60 6.17 1.68 -7.00
C ALA A 60 5.20 2.35 -7.98
N TRP A 61 5.57 3.54 -8.49
CA TRP A 61 4.77 4.23 -9.50
C TRP A 61 4.65 3.45 -10.80
N SER A 62 5.75 2.88 -11.31
CA SER A 62 5.71 2.08 -12.54
C SER A 62 4.78 0.88 -12.42
N ASN A 63 4.82 0.18 -11.28
CA ASN A 63 3.97 -0.97 -11.03
C ASN A 63 2.50 -0.58 -10.83
N PHE A 64 2.24 0.52 -10.13
CA PHE A 64 0.87 1.01 -9.91
C PHE A 64 0.22 1.42 -11.23
N PHE A 65 0.88 2.27 -12.01
CA PHE A 65 0.33 2.74 -13.28
C PHE A 65 0.30 1.65 -14.34
N ALA A 66 1.27 0.72 -14.39
CA ALA A 66 1.17 -0.42 -15.29
C ALA A 66 -0.09 -1.26 -15.05
N ARG A 67 -0.57 -1.38 -13.80
CA ARG A 67 -1.84 -2.04 -13.48
C ARG A 67 -3.06 -1.19 -13.81
N LEU A 68 -2.97 0.13 -13.61
CA LEU A 68 -4.10 1.03 -13.81
C LEU A 68 -4.35 1.35 -15.29
N THR A 69 -3.29 1.70 -16.03
CA THR A 69 -3.37 2.19 -17.41
C THR A 69 -2.97 1.14 -18.44
N HIS A 70 -2.51 -0.04 -18.01
CA HIS A 70 -2.01 -1.09 -18.91
C HIS A 70 -0.89 -0.60 -19.83
N SER A 71 -0.15 0.43 -19.40
CA SER A 71 0.94 1.06 -20.15
C SER A 71 2.18 1.23 -19.28
N HIS A 72 3.36 1.04 -19.88
CA HIS A 72 4.63 1.10 -19.14
C HIS A 72 5.63 2.01 -19.86
N PRO A 73 5.61 3.34 -19.62
CA PRO A 73 6.42 4.33 -20.33
C PRO A 73 7.92 4.33 -19.98
N GLY A 74 8.44 3.24 -19.40
CA GLY A 74 9.83 3.10 -19.00
C GLY A 74 10.15 3.72 -17.62
N ARG A 75 11.18 3.21 -16.96
CA ARG A 75 11.53 3.58 -15.57
C ARG A 75 11.91 5.06 -15.40
N VAL A 76 12.57 5.64 -16.40
CA VAL A 76 13.10 7.02 -16.34
C VAL A 76 11.99 8.03 -16.09
N VAL A 77 10.84 7.87 -16.75
CA VAL A 77 9.68 8.75 -16.58
C VAL A 77 9.22 8.76 -15.12
N TRP A 78 9.17 7.60 -14.48
CA TRP A 78 8.75 7.46 -13.09
C TRP A 78 9.77 7.99 -12.09
N VAL A 79 11.07 7.91 -12.40
CA VAL A 79 12.13 8.55 -11.59
C VAL A 79 11.97 10.07 -11.61
N VAL A 80 11.83 10.66 -12.80
CA VAL A 80 11.64 12.11 -12.95
C VAL A 80 10.36 12.56 -12.24
N PHE A 81 9.25 11.86 -12.46
CA PHE A 81 7.98 12.14 -11.80
C PHE A 81 8.10 12.13 -10.27
N ASN A 82 8.73 11.10 -9.70
CA ASN A 82 8.89 10.97 -8.25
C ASN A 82 9.77 12.09 -7.67
N ILE A 83 10.87 12.45 -8.35
CA ILE A 83 11.75 13.54 -7.93
C ILE A 83 11.04 14.90 -7.99
N LEU A 84 10.25 15.16 -9.03
CA LEU A 84 9.49 16.41 -9.16
C LEU A 84 8.48 16.59 -8.02
N ILE A 85 7.74 15.54 -7.66
CA ILE A 85 6.83 15.57 -6.51
C ILE A 85 7.60 15.81 -5.21
N ALA A 86 8.71 15.11 -5.02
CA ALA A 86 9.54 15.29 -3.82
C ALA A 86 10.06 16.73 -3.69
N LEU A 87 10.55 17.32 -4.78
CA LEU A 87 11.00 18.72 -4.82
C LEU A 87 9.85 19.69 -4.52
N MET A 88 8.68 19.48 -5.14
CA MET A 88 7.51 20.32 -4.88
C MET A 88 7.08 20.27 -3.41
N LEU A 89 7.06 19.09 -2.79
CA LEU A 89 6.73 18.94 -1.37
C LEU A 89 7.76 19.62 -0.45
N MET A 90 9.03 19.61 -0.84
CA MET A 90 10.12 20.26 -0.09
C MET A 90 10.03 21.79 -0.16
N GLU A 91 9.73 22.35 -1.32
CA GLU A 91 9.57 23.81 -1.53
C GLU A 91 8.35 24.39 -0.81
N LEU A 92 7.31 23.58 -0.59
CA LEU A 92 6.08 24.00 0.11
C LEU A 92 6.19 23.97 1.65
N ASP A 93 7.38 23.64 2.19
CA ASP A 93 7.69 23.55 3.63
C ASP A 93 6.63 22.80 4.46
N LEU A 94 6.08 21.72 3.89
CA LEU A 94 5.03 20.89 4.50
C LEU A 94 5.53 20.06 5.71
N PHE A 95 6.75 20.27 6.21
CA PHE A 95 7.41 19.42 7.20
C PHE A 95 6.62 19.26 8.52
N GLN A 96 5.99 20.30 9.03
CA GLN A 96 5.17 20.21 10.25
C GLN A 96 3.87 19.42 10.05
N ALA A 97 3.27 19.46 8.85
CA ALA A 97 2.12 18.64 8.51
C ALA A 97 2.53 17.17 8.27
N LEU A 98 3.69 16.96 7.65
CA LEU A 98 4.22 15.64 7.32
C LEU A 98 4.55 14.80 8.56
N GLY A 99 5.03 15.39 9.66
CA GLY A 99 5.40 14.62 10.87
C GLY A 99 4.25 13.74 11.41
N ARG A 100 3.01 14.27 11.44
CA ARG A 100 1.82 13.53 11.90
C ARG A 100 1.37 12.48 10.90
N VAL A 101 1.42 12.81 9.61
CA VAL A 101 1.11 11.85 8.53
C VAL A 101 2.12 10.70 8.53
N LEU A 102 3.41 11.00 8.77
CA LEU A 102 4.46 10.00 8.90
C LEU A 102 4.18 9.05 10.07
N GLY A 103 3.77 9.56 11.24
CA GLY A 103 3.41 8.72 12.39
C GLY A 103 2.28 7.72 12.08
N LEU A 104 1.21 8.19 11.43
CA LEU A 104 0.12 7.32 10.97
C LEU A 104 0.60 6.32 9.90
N TYR A 105 1.37 6.80 8.92
CA TYR A 105 1.92 5.98 7.85
C TYR A 105 2.85 4.87 8.36
N SER A 106 3.70 5.17 9.35
CA SER A 106 4.62 4.21 9.95
C SER A 106 3.88 3.01 10.54
N ASN A 107 2.72 3.22 11.19
CA ASN A 107 1.92 2.12 11.72
C ASN A 107 1.41 1.18 10.61
N VAL A 108 0.94 1.74 9.49
CA VAL A 108 0.49 0.97 8.32
C VAL A 108 1.66 0.24 7.65
N ALA A 109 2.80 0.90 7.48
CA ALA A 109 3.99 0.32 6.87
C ALA A 109 4.55 -0.84 7.70
N VAL A 110 4.58 -0.70 9.03
CA VAL A 110 4.96 -1.77 9.96
C VAL A 110 4.00 -2.94 9.89
N ALA A 111 2.69 -2.69 9.88
CA ALA A 111 1.69 -3.74 9.73
C ALA A 111 1.88 -4.53 8.42
N TRP A 112 2.06 -3.84 7.29
CA TRP A 112 2.34 -4.47 6.00
C TRP A 112 3.58 -5.36 6.04
N MET A 113 4.71 -4.81 6.51
CA MET A 113 5.97 -5.56 6.58
C MET A 113 5.85 -6.79 7.48
N MET A 114 5.17 -6.65 8.63
CA MET A 114 5.00 -7.76 9.55
C MET A 114 4.06 -8.84 9.06
N VAL A 115 3.07 -8.53 8.24
CA VAL A 115 2.25 -9.55 7.60
C VAL A 115 3.08 -10.38 6.62
N VAL A 116 3.99 -9.75 5.88
CA VAL A 116 4.94 -10.46 5.00
C VAL A 116 5.88 -11.35 5.83
N VAL A 117 6.42 -10.84 6.94
CA VAL A 117 7.25 -11.62 7.86
C VAL A 117 6.47 -12.80 8.44
N ALA A 118 5.23 -12.58 8.90
CA ALA A 118 4.37 -13.63 9.42
C ALA A 118 4.12 -14.72 8.37
N ASP A 119 3.91 -14.33 7.11
CA ASP A 119 3.69 -15.31 6.04
C ASP A 119 4.94 -16.17 5.77
N LEU A 120 6.10 -15.53 5.65
CA LEU A 120 7.34 -16.22 5.30
C LEU A 120 7.92 -17.04 6.45
N VAL A 121 7.82 -16.54 7.69
CA VAL A 121 8.46 -17.13 8.87
C VAL A 121 7.51 -18.04 9.65
N ILE A 122 6.19 -17.82 9.60
CA ILE A 122 5.20 -18.63 10.34
C ILE A 122 4.36 -19.48 9.40
N ASN A 123 3.66 -18.89 8.43
CA ASN A 123 2.72 -19.65 7.60
C ASN A 123 3.43 -20.68 6.73
N LYS A 124 4.59 -20.32 6.17
CA LYS A 124 5.34 -21.21 5.27
C LYS A 124 5.91 -22.43 6.00
N PRO A 125 6.60 -22.30 7.15
CA PRO A 125 7.09 -23.48 7.89
C PRO A 125 5.97 -24.34 8.48
N LEU A 126 4.82 -23.75 8.81
CA LEU A 126 3.63 -24.48 9.29
C LEU A 126 2.83 -25.17 8.18
N GLY A 127 3.21 -25.01 6.90
CA GLY A 127 2.50 -25.59 5.76
C GLY A 127 1.15 -24.93 5.46
N LEU A 128 0.88 -23.74 6.01
CA LEU A 128 -0.30 -22.94 5.68
C LEU A 128 -0.16 -22.19 4.35
N SER A 129 1.09 -21.88 3.98
CA SER A 129 1.48 -21.25 2.71
C SER A 129 2.29 -22.24 1.86
N PRO A 130 2.14 -22.24 0.53
CA PRO A 130 2.88 -23.15 -0.36
C PRO A 130 4.41 -22.94 -0.27
N PRO A 131 5.22 -23.98 -0.56
CA PRO A 131 6.68 -23.93 -0.40
C PRO A 131 7.40 -23.04 -1.42
N GLY A 132 6.78 -22.73 -2.56
CA GLY A 132 7.30 -21.79 -3.57
C GLY A 132 6.72 -20.38 -3.43
N ILE A 133 7.43 -19.37 -3.93
CA ILE A 133 6.87 -18.02 -4.12
C ILE A 133 6.50 -17.91 -5.60
N GLU A 134 5.22 -17.72 -5.88
CA GLU A 134 4.73 -17.53 -7.24
C GLU A 134 4.64 -16.02 -7.54
N PHE A 135 5.23 -15.59 -8.66
CA PHE A 135 5.29 -14.19 -9.06
C PHE A 135 4.42 -13.89 -10.29
N ARG A 136 4.04 -14.94 -11.04
CA ARG A 136 3.27 -14.78 -12.28
C ARG A 136 1.82 -14.44 -11.96
N ARG A 137 1.35 -13.30 -12.49
CA ARG A 137 -0.03 -12.80 -12.32
C ARG A 137 -1.12 -13.84 -12.63
N ALA A 138 -0.88 -14.69 -13.63
CA ALA A 138 -1.84 -15.71 -14.08
C ALA A 138 -2.21 -16.75 -13.01
N TYR A 139 -1.37 -16.93 -11.99
CA TYR A 139 -1.57 -17.93 -10.93
C TYR A 139 -1.97 -17.32 -9.59
N LEU A 140 -1.96 -15.99 -9.46
CA LEU A 140 -2.24 -15.30 -8.20
C LEU A 140 -3.68 -14.79 -8.16
N TYR A 141 -4.29 -14.78 -6.98
CA TYR A 141 -5.55 -14.07 -6.76
C TYR A 141 -5.35 -12.55 -6.82
N ASP A 142 -6.37 -11.81 -7.25
CA ASP A 142 -6.30 -10.35 -7.27
C ASP A 142 -6.20 -9.79 -5.84
N ILE A 143 -6.97 -10.37 -4.91
CA ILE A 143 -6.87 -10.10 -3.48
C ILE A 143 -6.63 -11.42 -2.72
N ASN A 144 -5.52 -11.46 -1.97
CA ASN A 144 -5.29 -12.49 -0.97
C ASN A 144 -5.76 -11.98 0.42
N PRO A 145 -6.83 -12.53 1.01
CA PRO A 145 -7.32 -12.13 2.32
C PRO A 145 -6.32 -12.39 3.45
N VAL A 146 -5.40 -13.35 3.30
CA VAL A 146 -4.34 -13.60 4.30
C VAL A 146 -3.44 -12.38 4.44
N GLY A 147 -2.99 -11.82 3.32
CA GLY A 147 -2.14 -10.63 3.32
C GLY A 147 -2.92 -9.35 3.60
N VAL A 148 -3.88 -9.04 2.71
CA VAL A 148 -4.61 -7.76 2.75
C VAL A 148 -5.51 -7.67 3.99
N GLY A 149 -6.16 -8.77 4.38
CA GLY A 149 -7.02 -8.82 5.56
C GLY A 149 -6.24 -8.66 6.86
N ALA A 150 -5.12 -9.39 7.02
CA ALA A 150 -4.25 -9.25 8.18
C ALA A 150 -3.65 -7.84 8.28
N MET A 151 -3.21 -7.28 7.15
CA MET A 151 -2.67 -5.92 7.10
C MET A 151 -3.73 -4.90 7.49
N GLY A 152 -4.97 -5.06 7.00
CA GLY A 152 -6.09 -4.19 7.34
C GLY A 152 -6.44 -4.24 8.82
N ILE A 153 -6.52 -5.43 9.42
CA ILE A 153 -6.79 -5.61 10.85
C ILE A 153 -5.68 -4.98 11.70
N ALA A 154 -4.43 -5.31 11.39
CA ALA A 154 -3.27 -4.79 12.14
C ALA A 154 -3.14 -3.27 12.03
N SER A 155 -3.32 -2.72 10.82
CA SER A 155 -3.30 -1.27 10.59
C SER A 155 -4.46 -0.58 11.29
N GLY A 156 -5.68 -1.14 11.22
CA GLY A 156 -6.86 -0.57 11.87
C GLY A 156 -6.72 -0.51 13.39
N LEU A 157 -6.28 -1.60 14.02
CA LEU A 157 -6.04 -1.64 15.47
C LEU A 157 -4.92 -0.69 15.89
N SER A 158 -3.83 -0.66 15.15
CA SER A 158 -2.69 0.20 15.44
C SER A 158 -3.02 1.68 15.28
N VAL A 159 -3.66 2.08 14.18
CA VAL A 159 -4.10 3.46 13.95
C VAL A 159 -5.14 3.88 14.98
N ALA A 160 -6.13 3.02 15.31
CA ALA A 160 -7.09 3.30 16.38
C ALA A 160 -6.40 3.53 17.73
N THR A 161 -5.33 2.78 18.01
CA THR A 161 -4.53 3.00 19.22
C THR A 161 -3.72 4.29 19.15
N TYR A 162 -3.10 4.58 18.01
CA TYR A 162 -2.30 5.78 17.79
C TYR A 162 -3.11 7.07 17.95
N VAL A 163 -4.38 7.07 17.53
CA VAL A 163 -5.28 8.23 17.72
C VAL A 163 -5.89 8.30 19.11
N GLY A 164 -5.55 7.38 20.02
CA GLY A 164 -5.99 7.40 21.42
C GLY A 164 -7.37 6.78 21.67
N LEU A 165 -7.94 6.01 20.74
CA LEU A 165 -9.27 5.39 20.91
C LEU A 165 -9.32 4.42 22.11
N PHE A 166 -8.18 3.80 22.44
CA PHE A 166 -8.03 2.88 23.57
C PHE A 166 -7.42 3.54 24.82
N GLY A 167 -7.33 4.88 24.84
CA GLY A 167 -6.77 5.66 25.94
C GLY A 167 -5.26 5.92 25.84
N ASP A 168 -4.81 6.92 26.60
CA ASP A 168 -3.44 7.46 26.55
C ASP A 168 -2.37 6.46 27.00
N THR A 169 -2.74 5.46 27.80
CA THR A 169 -1.81 4.43 28.29
C THR A 169 -1.36 3.48 27.19
N LEU A 170 -2.24 3.16 26.23
CA LEU A 170 -1.97 2.24 25.12
C LEU A 170 -1.42 2.96 23.88
N GLN A 171 -1.65 4.26 23.77
CA GLN A 171 -1.24 5.06 22.61
C GLN A 171 0.25 4.89 22.22
N PRO A 172 1.22 4.89 23.15
CA PRO A 172 2.64 4.66 22.83
C PRO A 172 2.93 3.25 22.29
N PHE A 173 2.04 2.29 22.55
CA PHE A 173 2.18 0.89 22.14
C PHE A 173 1.57 0.59 20.76
N ALA A 174 1.07 1.59 20.03
CA ALA A 174 0.43 1.42 18.73
C ALA A 174 1.28 0.60 17.74
N ILE A 175 2.59 0.83 17.69
CA ILE A 175 3.52 0.08 16.82
C ILE A 175 3.59 -1.38 17.27
N PHE A 176 3.69 -1.66 18.57
CA PHE A 176 3.73 -3.04 19.06
C PHE A 176 2.42 -3.79 18.80
N ILE A 177 1.29 -3.08 18.83
CA ILE A 177 -0.01 -3.64 18.44
C ILE A 177 -0.02 -3.97 16.94
N ALA A 178 0.51 -3.11 16.06
CA ALA A 178 0.65 -3.46 14.63
C ALA A 178 1.45 -4.75 14.44
N LEU A 179 2.61 -4.86 15.12
CA LEU A 179 3.47 -6.04 15.05
C LEU A 179 2.72 -7.31 15.51
N GLY A 180 2.15 -7.26 16.72
CA GLY A 180 1.46 -8.42 17.33
C GLY A 180 0.21 -8.81 16.55
N ALA A 181 -0.61 -7.85 16.15
CA ALA A 181 -1.82 -8.10 15.39
C ALA A 181 -1.50 -8.72 14.02
N ALA A 182 -0.45 -8.27 13.33
CA ALA A 182 -0.03 -8.85 12.06
C ALA A 182 0.45 -10.31 12.23
N LEU A 183 1.27 -10.56 13.26
CA LEU A 183 1.79 -11.90 13.59
C LEU A 183 0.70 -12.90 13.97
N VAL A 184 -0.43 -12.44 14.52
CA VAL A 184 -1.56 -13.31 14.89
C VAL A 184 -2.56 -13.45 13.76
N SER A 185 -2.96 -12.34 13.16
CA SER A 185 -4.03 -12.32 12.14
C SER A 185 -3.63 -13.02 10.84
N SER A 186 -2.38 -12.91 10.39
CA SER A 186 -1.93 -13.58 9.17
C SER A 186 -2.05 -15.12 9.28
N PRO A 187 -1.45 -15.79 10.30
CA PRO A 187 -1.62 -17.22 10.48
C PRO A 187 -3.06 -17.64 10.76
N LEU A 188 -3.82 -16.84 11.51
CA LEU A 188 -5.22 -17.14 11.80
C LEU A 188 -6.05 -17.17 10.52
N ILE A 189 -5.90 -16.17 9.64
CA ILE A 189 -6.62 -16.12 8.37
C ILE A 189 -6.13 -17.22 7.42
N ALA A 190 -4.82 -17.48 7.37
CA ALA A 190 -4.26 -18.57 6.57
C ALA A 190 -4.84 -19.94 6.98
N TRP A 191 -4.96 -20.18 8.29
CA TRP A 191 -5.57 -21.37 8.85
C TRP A 191 -7.08 -21.46 8.56
N LEU A 192 -7.83 -20.38 8.79
CA LEU A 192 -9.28 -20.32 8.52
C LEU A 192 -9.60 -20.53 7.04
N THR A 193 -8.77 -19.99 6.15
CA THR A 193 -8.92 -20.13 4.69
C THR A 193 -8.31 -21.42 4.15
N ARG A 194 -7.54 -22.16 4.97
CA ARG A 194 -6.78 -23.36 4.58
C ARG A 194 -5.86 -23.12 3.37
N GLY A 195 -5.25 -21.94 3.29
CA GLY A 195 -4.33 -21.57 2.20
C GLY A 195 -4.93 -21.51 0.79
N ARG A 196 -6.27 -21.47 0.64
CA ARG A 196 -6.93 -21.51 -0.68
C ARG A 196 -6.65 -20.32 -1.58
N TYR A 197 -6.22 -19.18 -1.00
CA TYR A 197 -6.04 -17.93 -1.72
C TYR A 197 -4.58 -17.62 -2.12
N TYR A 198 -3.65 -18.58 -1.97
CA TYR A 198 -2.27 -18.40 -2.44
C TYR A 198 -2.11 -18.65 -3.93
N ILE A 199 -2.77 -19.70 -4.47
CA ILE A 199 -2.64 -20.11 -5.87
C ILE A 199 -4.04 -20.32 -6.47
N ALA A 200 -4.33 -19.60 -7.55
CA ALA A 200 -5.63 -19.59 -8.22
C ALA A 200 -5.85 -20.80 -9.14
N ARG A 201 -4.79 -21.32 -9.76
CA ARG A 201 -4.82 -22.48 -10.65
C ARG A 201 -3.53 -23.29 -10.51
N PRO A 202 -3.54 -24.61 -10.76
CA PRO A 202 -2.32 -25.41 -10.74
C PRO A 202 -1.28 -24.87 -11.73
N VAL A 203 -0.01 -24.90 -11.32
CA VAL A 203 1.12 -24.59 -12.18
C VAL A 203 1.34 -25.75 -13.13
N GLU A 204 1.08 -25.52 -14.41
CA GLU A 204 1.32 -26.50 -15.47
C GLU A 204 2.74 -26.30 -15.99
N PRO A 205 3.62 -27.32 -15.89
CA PRO A 205 4.93 -27.22 -16.48
C PRO A 205 4.81 -27.10 -18.01
N ILE A 206 5.61 -26.20 -18.59
CA ILE A 206 5.66 -26.06 -20.04
C ILE A 206 6.26 -27.34 -20.63
N ALA A 207 5.53 -27.96 -21.56
CA ALA A 207 5.98 -29.19 -22.20
C ALA A 207 7.16 -28.89 -23.15
N GLY A 208 8.29 -29.57 -22.94
CA GLY A 208 9.46 -29.46 -23.80
C GLY A 208 10.77 -29.66 -23.03
N THR A 209 11.84 -29.96 -23.76
CA THR A 209 13.21 -30.02 -23.23
C THR A 209 13.96 -28.70 -23.38
N SER A 210 13.36 -27.70 -24.05
CA SER A 210 13.95 -26.38 -24.21
C SER A 210 13.96 -25.63 -22.88
N ALA A 211 15.11 -25.05 -22.52
CA ALA A 211 15.23 -24.21 -21.33
C ALA A 211 14.50 -22.85 -21.51
N THR A 212 14.25 -22.44 -22.76
CA THR A 212 13.65 -21.15 -23.08
C THR A 212 12.53 -21.29 -24.09
N HIS A 213 11.52 -20.42 -23.97
CA HIS A 213 10.39 -20.34 -24.88
C HIS A 213 10.08 -18.87 -25.19
N SER A 214 9.52 -18.61 -26.38
CA SER A 214 9.22 -17.25 -26.82
C SER A 214 7.85 -16.79 -26.33
N CYS A 215 7.72 -15.51 -25.98
CA CYS A 215 6.42 -14.92 -25.66
C CYS A 215 5.65 -14.55 -26.93
N CYS A 216 4.38 -14.96 -27.03
CA CYS A 216 3.52 -14.70 -28.19
C CYS A 216 3.22 -13.20 -28.47
N ILE A 217 3.41 -12.31 -27.48
CA ILE A 217 3.16 -10.86 -27.62
C ILE A 217 4.43 -10.09 -27.99
N CYS A 218 5.51 -10.25 -27.22
CA CYS A 218 6.73 -9.48 -27.43
C CYS A 218 7.80 -10.19 -28.27
N GLY A 219 7.63 -11.49 -28.55
CA GLY A 219 8.53 -12.30 -29.36
C GLY A 219 9.90 -12.59 -28.72
N LYS A 220 10.12 -12.21 -27.47
CA LYS A 220 11.39 -12.45 -26.76
C LYS A 220 11.37 -13.81 -26.08
N ASP A 221 12.57 -14.37 -25.91
CA ASP A 221 12.78 -15.64 -25.22
C ASP A 221 12.90 -15.43 -23.71
N TYR A 222 12.24 -16.30 -22.96
CA TYR A 222 12.21 -16.32 -21.51
C TYR A 222 12.39 -17.74 -20.99
N GLU A 223 12.83 -17.85 -19.74
CA GLU A 223 12.84 -19.12 -19.01
C GLU A 223 11.40 -19.62 -18.80
N ALA A 224 11.22 -20.94 -18.72
CA ALA A 224 9.90 -21.54 -18.54
C ALA A 224 9.18 -21.05 -17.26
N ASP A 225 9.94 -20.72 -16.23
CA ASP A 225 9.43 -20.20 -14.95
C ASP A 225 8.87 -18.77 -15.05
N ASP A 226 9.26 -18.00 -16.07
CA ASP A 226 8.79 -16.62 -16.32
C ASP A 226 7.57 -16.55 -17.26
N LEU A 227 7.17 -17.69 -17.81
CA LEU A 227 6.08 -17.83 -18.76
C LEU A 227 4.86 -18.47 -18.12
N ALA A 228 3.70 -18.12 -18.65
CA ALA A 228 2.43 -18.75 -18.33
C ALA A 228 1.68 -19.10 -19.62
N HIS A 229 0.89 -20.17 -19.60
CA HIS A 229 -0.01 -20.45 -20.72
C HIS A 229 -1.27 -19.59 -20.63
N CYS A 230 -1.54 -18.79 -21.66
CA CYS A 230 -2.71 -17.93 -21.75
C CYS A 230 -3.82 -18.56 -22.62
N PRO A 231 -4.99 -18.92 -22.04
CA PRO A 231 -6.09 -19.49 -22.82
C PRO A 231 -6.68 -18.56 -23.88
N ALA A 232 -6.51 -17.24 -23.75
CA ALA A 232 -6.99 -16.28 -24.74
C ALA A 232 -6.16 -16.32 -26.04
N TYR A 233 -4.85 -16.53 -25.90
CA TYR A 233 -3.91 -16.56 -27.03
C TYR A 233 -3.52 -17.99 -27.43
N GLN A 234 -3.86 -18.99 -26.61
CA GLN A 234 -3.48 -20.40 -26.78
C GLN A 234 -1.96 -20.61 -26.87
N ASP A 235 -1.18 -19.76 -26.19
CA ASP A 235 0.29 -19.76 -26.26
C ASP A 235 0.92 -19.19 -24.98
N HIS A 236 2.25 -19.21 -24.88
CA HIS A 236 3.04 -18.72 -23.77
C HIS A 236 3.15 -17.20 -23.76
N ILE A 237 2.84 -16.61 -22.60
CA ILE A 237 2.94 -15.18 -22.34
C ILE A 237 3.89 -14.92 -21.17
N CYS A 238 4.77 -13.92 -21.30
CA CYS A 238 5.64 -13.52 -20.20
C CYS A 238 4.86 -12.72 -19.15
N SER A 239 5.36 -12.72 -17.91
CA SER A 239 4.71 -12.06 -16.78
C SER A 239 4.40 -10.57 -17.02
N LEU A 240 5.30 -9.84 -17.72
CA LEU A 240 5.09 -8.43 -18.05
C LEU A 240 3.96 -8.24 -19.08
N CYS A 241 3.99 -8.98 -20.18
CA CYS A 241 2.93 -8.92 -21.19
C CYS A 241 1.58 -9.36 -20.63
N CYS A 242 1.56 -10.37 -19.74
CA CYS A 242 0.36 -10.79 -19.01
C CYS A 242 -0.18 -9.69 -18.07
N SER A 243 0.71 -8.90 -17.47
CA SER A 243 0.32 -7.78 -16.61
C SER A 243 -0.23 -6.60 -17.41
N LEU A 244 0.25 -6.38 -18.63
CA LEU A 244 -0.16 -5.28 -19.50
C LEU A 244 -1.35 -5.61 -20.39
N ASP A 245 -1.64 -6.89 -20.66
CA ASP A 245 -2.73 -7.24 -21.57
C ASP A 245 -4.11 -7.17 -20.89
N ALA A 246 -4.91 -6.18 -21.28
CA ALA A 246 -6.29 -6.03 -20.81
C ALA A 246 -7.30 -6.90 -21.59
N ARG A 247 -6.91 -7.42 -22.77
CA ARG A 247 -7.81 -8.10 -23.72
C ARG A 247 -8.16 -9.52 -23.28
N CYS A 248 -7.23 -10.22 -22.64
CA CYS A 248 -7.48 -11.57 -22.14
C CYS A 248 -8.50 -11.63 -21.00
N HIS A 249 -8.84 -10.49 -20.39
CA HIS A 249 -9.78 -10.35 -19.28
C HIS A 249 -9.54 -11.33 -18.13
N ASP A 250 -8.32 -11.80 -17.86
CA ASP A 250 -8.04 -12.82 -16.83
C ASP A 250 -8.86 -14.12 -17.03
N LEU A 251 -9.04 -14.57 -18.29
CA LEU A 251 -9.68 -15.85 -18.63
C LEU A 251 -8.99 -17.08 -18.00
N CYS A 252 -7.70 -16.95 -17.67
CA CYS A 252 -6.95 -17.99 -16.99
C CYS A 252 -7.36 -18.24 -15.53
N LYS A 253 -8.07 -17.31 -14.88
CA LYS A 253 -8.39 -17.36 -13.44
C LYS A 253 -9.74 -16.68 -13.11
N PRO A 254 -10.87 -17.15 -13.67
CA PRO A 254 -12.16 -16.44 -13.58
C PRO A 254 -12.63 -16.20 -12.13
N HIS A 255 -12.50 -17.21 -11.26
CA HIS A 255 -12.88 -17.14 -9.83
C HIS A 255 -11.95 -16.29 -8.97
N ALA A 256 -10.77 -15.94 -9.48
CA ALA A 256 -9.74 -15.24 -8.72
C ALA A 256 -9.81 -13.71 -8.88
N ARG A 257 -10.78 -13.24 -9.68
CA ARG A 257 -11.01 -11.82 -9.96
C ARG A 257 -11.64 -11.13 -8.76
N LEU A 258 -11.24 -9.89 -8.52
CA LEU A 258 -11.75 -9.08 -7.42
C LEU A 258 -13.29 -8.97 -7.41
N GLY A 259 -13.92 -8.80 -8.58
CA GLY A 259 -15.38 -8.74 -8.71
C GLY A 259 -16.08 -10.03 -8.27
N GLU A 260 -15.55 -11.19 -8.67
CA GLU A 260 -16.11 -12.50 -8.30
C GLU A 260 -15.85 -12.83 -6.83
N GLN A 261 -14.65 -12.54 -6.32
CA GLN A 261 -14.35 -12.70 -4.90
C GLN A 261 -15.30 -11.86 -4.03
N TRP A 262 -15.61 -10.65 -4.46
CA TRP A 262 -16.55 -9.76 -3.78
C TRP A 262 -18.00 -10.27 -3.89
N ALA A 263 -18.44 -10.72 -5.06
CA ALA A 263 -19.77 -11.29 -5.25
C ALA A 263 -19.99 -12.51 -4.35
N LEU A 264 -19.04 -13.44 -4.30
CA LEU A 264 -19.09 -14.61 -3.42
C LEU A 264 -19.15 -14.24 -1.94
N LEU A 265 -18.44 -13.17 -1.54
CA LEU A 265 -18.49 -12.67 -0.17
C LEU A 265 -19.86 -12.07 0.15
N LEU A 266 -20.41 -11.25 -0.75
CA LEU A 266 -21.75 -10.68 -0.59
C LEU A 266 -22.82 -11.77 -0.53
N GLU A 267 -22.78 -12.78 -1.40
CA GLU A 267 -23.73 -13.91 -1.36
C GLU A 267 -23.70 -14.69 -0.05
N ARG A 268 -22.55 -14.73 0.63
CA ARG A 268 -22.40 -15.40 1.93
C ARG A 268 -22.99 -14.59 3.09
N PHE A 269 -22.98 -13.26 3.00
CA PHE A 269 -23.47 -12.38 4.06
C PHE A 269 -24.88 -11.85 3.83
N LEU A 270 -25.35 -11.75 2.58
CA LEU A 270 -26.68 -11.23 2.24
C LEU A 270 -27.73 -12.35 2.15
N PRO A 271 -28.99 -12.08 2.53
CA PRO A 271 -30.08 -13.03 2.37
C PRO A 271 -30.37 -13.30 0.88
N ALA A 272 -30.92 -14.47 0.57
CA ALA A 272 -31.24 -14.88 -0.81
C ALA A 272 -32.18 -13.89 -1.55
N GLN A 273 -32.96 -13.10 -0.81
CA GLN A 273 -33.83 -12.05 -1.34
C GLN A 273 -33.07 -10.89 -1.99
N ALA A 274 -31.77 -10.72 -1.67
CA ALA A 274 -30.94 -9.66 -2.23
C ALA A 274 -30.32 -10.01 -3.59
N ARG A 275 -30.40 -11.28 -4.04
CA ARG A 275 -29.82 -11.75 -5.31
C ARG A 275 -30.24 -10.93 -6.53
N PRO A 276 -31.53 -10.56 -6.73
CA PRO A 276 -31.93 -9.75 -7.88
C PRO A 276 -31.24 -8.38 -7.92
N PHE A 277 -30.91 -7.82 -6.75
CA PHE A 277 -30.20 -6.55 -6.66
C PHE A 277 -28.71 -6.70 -6.94
N LEU A 278 -28.09 -7.81 -6.50
CA LEU A 278 -26.71 -8.15 -6.85
C LEU A 278 -26.57 -8.30 -8.36
N ASP A 279 -27.48 -9.03 -8.99
CA ASP A 279 -27.57 -9.19 -10.45
C ASP A 279 -27.78 -7.84 -11.13
N ALA A 280 -28.58 -6.93 -10.54
CA ALA A 280 -28.81 -5.59 -11.05
C ALA A 280 -27.55 -4.69 -11.06
N GLY A 281 -26.49 -5.05 -10.33
CA GLY A 281 -25.23 -4.31 -10.26
C GLY A 281 -24.90 -3.77 -8.86
N LEU A 282 -25.73 -4.06 -7.84
CA LEU A 282 -25.51 -3.61 -6.46
C LEU A 282 -24.14 -4.05 -5.94
N GLY A 283 -23.65 -5.24 -6.32
CA GLY A 283 -22.33 -5.72 -5.91
C GLY A 283 -21.21 -4.77 -6.34
N HIS A 284 -21.16 -4.39 -7.62
CA HIS A 284 -20.18 -3.44 -8.15
C HIS A 284 -20.31 -2.05 -7.52
N TYR A 285 -21.54 -1.61 -7.26
CA TYR A 285 -21.80 -0.34 -6.57
C TYR A 285 -21.23 -0.33 -5.15
N LEU A 286 -21.55 -1.36 -4.36
CA LEU A 286 -21.07 -1.48 -2.98
C LEU A 286 -19.55 -1.57 -2.94
N LEU A 287 -18.93 -2.28 -3.88
CA LEU A 287 -17.48 -2.36 -4.00
C LEU A 287 -16.85 -0.98 -4.26
N LEU A 288 -17.42 -0.21 -5.19
CA LEU A 288 -16.92 1.13 -5.51
C LEU A 288 -17.10 2.09 -4.32
N MET A 289 -18.25 2.04 -3.66
CA MET A 289 -18.52 2.82 -2.44
C MET A 289 -17.62 2.40 -1.27
N ALA A 290 -17.25 1.12 -1.16
CA ALA A 290 -16.29 0.65 -0.15
C ALA A 290 -14.89 1.25 -0.32
N GLY A 291 -14.53 1.74 -1.52
CA GLY A 291 -13.32 2.53 -1.74
C GLY A 291 -13.54 4.04 -1.52
N VAL A 292 -14.64 4.59 -2.05
CA VAL A 292 -14.91 6.03 -2.01
C VAL A 292 -15.22 6.53 -0.60
N VAL A 293 -16.01 5.80 0.18
CA VAL A 293 -16.41 6.24 1.53
C VAL A 293 -15.21 6.37 2.47
N PRO A 294 -14.31 5.37 2.61
CA PRO A 294 -13.12 5.53 3.45
C PRO A 294 -12.21 6.66 2.98
N LEU A 295 -12.07 6.87 1.67
CA LEU A 295 -11.30 8.00 1.13
C LEU A 295 -11.90 9.35 1.54
N LEU A 296 -13.22 9.50 1.42
CA LEU A 296 -13.92 10.71 1.86
C LEU A 296 -13.82 10.91 3.37
N VAL A 297 -13.99 9.85 4.16
CA VAL A 297 -13.83 9.90 5.63
C VAL A 297 -12.40 10.30 5.99
N LEU A 298 -11.39 9.73 5.34
CA LEU A 298 -9.99 10.06 5.58
C LEU A 298 -9.69 11.52 5.23
N LEU A 299 -10.11 11.97 4.05
CA LEU A 299 -9.84 13.33 3.57
C LEU A 299 -10.57 14.37 4.44
N MET A 300 -11.89 14.20 4.64
CA MET A 300 -12.68 15.14 5.45
C MET A 300 -12.29 15.08 6.92
N GLY A 301 -12.00 13.88 7.44
CA GLY A 301 -11.56 13.68 8.82
C GLY A 301 -10.20 14.31 9.09
N LEU A 302 -9.25 14.20 8.16
CA LEU A 302 -7.93 14.81 8.28
C LEU A 302 -8.01 16.35 8.23
N LEU A 303 -8.80 16.89 7.31
CA LEU A 303 -9.05 18.34 7.24
C LEU A 303 -9.75 18.85 8.51
N TYR A 304 -10.79 18.16 8.97
CA TYR A 304 -11.47 18.49 10.23
C TYR A 304 -10.50 18.45 11.42
N TYR A 305 -9.69 17.39 11.53
CA TYR A 305 -8.72 17.25 12.61
C TYR A 305 -7.66 18.36 12.59
N GLN A 306 -7.20 18.76 11.40
CA GLN A 306 -6.27 19.87 11.23
C GLN A 306 -6.86 21.19 11.70
N GLU A 307 -8.11 21.51 11.33
CA GLU A 307 -8.81 22.70 11.78
C GLU A 307 -9.04 22.69 13.30
N VAL A 308 -9.44 21.56 13.88
CA VAL A 308 -9.63 21.43 15.33
C VAL A 308 -8.35 21.73 16.10
N LEU A 309 -7.20 21.35 15.57
CA LEU A 309 -5.90 21.62 16.19
C LEU A 309 -5.41 23.06 15.99
N ALA A 310 -5.94 23.77 14.99
CA ALA A 310 -5.67 25.18 14.78
C ALA A 310 -6.53 26.08 15.68
N LEU A 311 -7.58 25.53 16.30
CA LEU A 311 -8.41 26.27 17.26
C LEU A 311 -7.61 26.61 18.53
N THR A 312 -7.81 27.83 18.99
CA THR A 312 -7.32 28.36 20.27
C THR A 312 -8.47 28.41 21.28
N ASP A 313 -8.17 28.64 22.57
CA ASP A 313 -9.20 28.75 23.62
C ASP A 313 -10.26 29.82 23.31
N GLU A 314 -9.88 30.92 22.63
CA GLU A 314 -10.80 31.98 22.19
C GLU A 314 -11.76 31.54 21.07
N THR A 315 -11.34 30.59 20.24
CA THR A 315 -12.11 30.10 19.08
C THR A 315 -12.80 28.76 19.35
N ALA A 316 -12.64 28.19 20.55
CA ALA A 316 -13.24 26.91 20.94
C ALA A 316 -14.78 26.87 20.79
N ALA A 317 -15.45 28.02 20.93
CA ALA A 317 -16.90 28.14 20.72
C ALA A 317 -17.35 27.84 19.28
N LEU A 318 -16.43 27.88 18.29
CA LEU A 318 -16.71 27.57 16.88
C LEU A 318 -16.70 26.06 16.59
N LEU A 319 -16.22 25.23 17.52
CA LEU A 319 -16.09 23.78 17.32
C LEU A 319 -17.40 23.10 16.87
N PRO A 320 -18.58 23.39 17.46
CA PRO A 320 -19.84 22.77 17.03
C PRO A 320 -20.24 23.19 15.61
N ALA A 321 -19.99 24.45 15.25
CA ALA A 321 -20.29 24.97 13.91
C ALA A 321 -19.36 24.34 12.86
N LEU A 322 -18.08 24.19 13.20
CA LEU A 322 -17.08 23.50 12.37
C LEU A 322 -17.50 22.04 12.15
N GLN A 323 -17.83 21.31 13.22
CA GLN A 323 -18.28 19.92 13.14
C GLN A 323 -19.51 19.77 12.24
N GLN A 324 -20.51 20.65 12.40
CA GLN A 324 -21.70 20.64 11.57
C GLN A 324 -21.40 20.94 10.09
N SER A 325 -20.49 21.87 9.81
CA SER A 325 -20.06 22.21 8.45
C SER A 325 -19.42 21.00 7.76
N TYR A 326 -18.46 20.34 8.40
CA TYR A 326 -17.79 19.15 7.85
C TYR A 326 -18.75 17.97 7.68
N GLN A 327 -19.68 17.76 8.61
CA GLN A 327 -20.71 16.72 8.46
C GLN A 327 -21.63 16.99 7.26
N ARG A 328 -22.05 18.24 7.05
CA ARG A 328 -22.87 18.63 5.89
C ARG A 328 -22.11 18.47 4.58
N ALA A 329 -20.84 18.91 4.54
CA ALA A 329 -19.98 18.75 3.38
C ALA A 329 -19.77 17.27 3.05
N PHE A 330 -19.46 16.44 4.05
CA PHE A 330 -19.33 15.00 3.90
C PHE A 330 -20.62 14.35 3.37
N ALA A 331 -21.78 14.69 3.94
CA ALA A 331 -23.07 14.16 3.49
C ALA A 331 -23.38 14.54 2.03
N ALA A 332 -23.10 15.80 1.65
CA ALA A 332 -23.29 16.26 0.28
C ALA A 332 -22.36 15.53 -0.70
N LEU A 333 -21.07 15.41 -0.38
CA LEU A 333 -20.09 14.69 -1.20
C LEU A 333 -20.45 13.21 -1.31
N LEU A 334 -20.85 12.57 -0.22
CA LEU A 334 -21.27 11.17 -0.20
C LEU A 334 -22.46 10.92 -1.13
N LEU A 335 -23.45 11.81 -1.12
CA LEU A 335 -24.62 11.72 -1.99
C LEU A 335 -24.21 11.84 -3.47
N VAL A 336 -23.41 12.86 -3.81
CA VAL A 336 -22.92 13.08 -5.18
C VAL A 336 -22.10 11.87 -5.65
N SER A 337 -21.17 11.39 -4.81
CA SER A 337 -20.36 10.21 -5.09
C SER A 337 -21.22 8.97 -5.30
N GLY A 338 -22.27 8.76 -4.50
CA GLY A 338 -23.22 7.66 -4.67
C GLY A 338 -23.96 7.71 -6.00
N VAL A 339 -24.43 8.89 -6.41
CA VAL A 339 -25.11 9.05 -7.71
C VAL A 339 -24.15 8.76 -8.87
N VAL A 340 -22.94 9.32 -8.82
CA VAL A 340 -21.91 9.09 -9.85
C VAL A 340 -21.49 7.62 -9.89
N ALA A 341 -21.28 6.99 -8.74
CA ALA A 341 -20.96 5.58 -8.61
C ALA A 341 -22.03 4.69 -9.26
N TRP A 342 -23.30 4.96 -8.97
CA TRP A 342 -24.40 4.21 -9.55
C TRP A 342 -24.49 4.38 -11.07
N TRP A 343 -24.32 5.62 -11.56
CA TRP A 343 -24.28 5.90 -13.00
C TRP A 343 -23.14 5.16 -13.72
N LEU A 344 -21.94 5.12 -13.11
CA LEU A 344 -20.80 4.36 -13.64
C LEU A 344 -21.07 2.86 -13.71
N VAL A 345 -21.75 2.29 -12.70
CA VAL A 345 -22.12 0.88 -12.69
C VAL A 345 -23.12 0.56 -13.81
N LEU A 346 -24.16 1.39 -13.98
CA LEU A 346 -25.16 1.21 -15.03
C LEU A 346 -24.55 1.33 -16.43
N THR A 347 -23.68 2.32 -16.65
CA THR A 347 -22.99 2.50 -17.94
C THR A 347 -22.02 1.35 -18.24
N HIS A 348 -21.28 0.85 -17.24
CA HIS A 348 -20.43 -0.33 -17.41
C HIS A 348 -21.25 -1.56 -17.80
N LYS A 349 -22.37 -1.81 -17.10
CA LYS A 349 -23.24 -2.95 -17.40
C LYS A 349 -23.91 -2.84 -18.76
N SER A 350 -24.35 -1.64 -19.16
CA SER A 350 -24.89 -1.40 -20.49
C SER A 350 -23.90 -1.72 -21.61
N ARG A 351 -22.59 -1.50 -21.38
CA ARG A 351 -21.52 -1.80 -22.35
C ARG A 351 -21.11 -3.27 -22.38
N GLN A 352 -21.49 -4.07 -21.39
CA GLN A 352 -21.27 -5.52 -21.40
C GLN A 352 -22.38 -6.28 -22.13
N VAL A 353 -23.58 -5.69 -22.19
CA VAL A 353 -24.77 -6.29 -22.83
C VAL A 353 -24.90 -5.87 -24.30
N ALA A 354 -24.38 -4.69 -24.66
CA ALA A 354 -24.25 -4.21 -26.05
C ALA A 354 -22.95 -4.74 -26.69
#